data_AF-A0A9D7W2T6-F1
#
_entry.id   AF-A0A9D7W2T6-F1
#
_cell.length_a   1.000
_cell.length_b   1.000
_cell.length_c   1.000
_cell.angle_alpha   90.00
_cell.angle_beta   90.00
_cell.angle_gamma   90.00
#
_symmetry.space_group_name_H-M   'P 1'
#
loop_
_entity.id
_entity.type
_entity.pdbx_description
1 polymer ?
#
loop_
_entity_poly.entity_id
_entity_poly.type
_entity_poly.pdbx_seq_one_letter_code
_entity_poly.pdbx_strand_id
1 'polypeptide(L)'
;MNKPQSSSTFNGNDPHLFKWFVIYTKPRHELKVNDRLNSMGIKSYCPTVVKVSQWSDRKKKIKTPALPSILFVNIQEANRNLVFDCP
;
A
#
# COMPACT_ATOMS: atom_id res chain seq x y z
N MET A 1 -15.17 -35.22 -13.74
CA MET A 1 -14.24 -34.35 -14.48
C MET A 1 -13.69 -33.32 -13.48
N ASN A 2 -12.68 -33.70 -12.70
CA ASN A 2 -12.21 -32.92 -11.56
C ASN A 2 -10.85 -32.31 -11.92
N LYS A 3 -10.79 -30.98 -12.06
CA LYS A 3 -9.52 -30.27 -12.21
C LYS A 3 -8.83 -30.24 -10.84
N PRO A 4 -7.59 -30.74 -10.71
CA PRO A 4 -6.91 -30.77 -9.42
C PRO A 4 -6.60 -29.36 -8.93
N GLN A 5 -6.73 -29.19 -7.61
CA GLN A 5 -6.32 -28.03 -6.82
C GLN A 5 -4.86 -27.69 -7.19
N SER A 6 -4.60 -26.45 -7.59
CA SER A 6 -3.26 -25.98 -7.92
C SER A 6 -2.40 -25.87 -6.66
N SER A 7 -1.78 -26.97 -6.25
CA SER A 7 -0.61 -26.96 -5.37
C SER A 7 0.60 -26.57 -6.22
N SER A 8 0.87 -25.26 -6.34
CA SER A 8 2.10 -24.79 -6.99
C SER A 8 3.29 -25.10 -6.09
N THR A 9 4.09 -26.09 -6.50
CA THR A 9 5.42 -26.38 -5.98
C THR A 9 6.25 -25.08 -5.90
N PHE A 10 6.67 -24.69 -4.70
CA PHE A 10 7.59 -23.57 -4.48
C PHE A 10 8.96 -23.92 -5.04
N ASN A 11 9.22 -23.56 -6.30
CA ASN A 11 10.57 -23.57 -6.86
C ASN A 11 11.21 -22.20 -6.55
N GLY A 12 12.26 -22.19 -5.75
CA GLY A 12 12.90 -20.98 -5.17
C GLY A 12 13.63 -20.05 -6.15
N ASN A 13 13.22 -19.95 -7.41
CA ASN A 13 13.87 -19.16 -8.46
C ASN A 13 12.92 -18.28 -9.28
N ASP A 14 11.71 -17.99 -8.80
CA ASP A 14 10.81 -17.06 -9.50
C ASP A 14 11.29 -15.61 -9.28
N PRO A 15 11.75 -14.87 -10.31
CA PRO A 15 12.20 -13.48 -10.15
C PRO A 15 11.07 -12.51 -9.76
N HIS A 16 9.83 -13.00 -9.70
CA HIS A 16 8.62 -12.27 -9.32
C HIS A 16 8.11 -12.63 -7.92
N LEU A 17 9.02 -12.94 -6.97
CA LEU A 17 8.65 -13.15 -5.56
C LEU A 17 7.88 -11.95 -4.99
N PHE A 18 8.19 -10.73 -5.42
CA PHE A 18 7.51 -9.51 -4.99
C PHE A 18 6.63 -8.94 -6.10
N LYS A 19 5.38 -8.62 -5.76
CA LYS A 19 4.40 -8.01 -6.66
C LYS A 19 3.87 -6.72 -6.06
N TRP A 20 3.48 -5.80 -6.93
CA TRP A 20 2.77 -4.58 -6.53
C TRP A 20 1.28 -4.85 -6.45
N PHE A 21 0.70 -4.58 -5.29
CA PHE A 21 -0.73 -4.63 -5.05
C PHE A 21 -1.26 -3.24 -4.73
N VAL A 22 -2.55 -3.05 -5.01
CA VAL A 22 -3.31 -1.88 -4.58
C VAL A 22 -4.15 -2.27 -3.38
N ILE A 23 -4.10 -1.46 -2.33
CA ILE A 23 -5.00 -1.57 -1.19
C ILE A 23 -5.87 -0.33 -1.11
N TYR A 24 -7.12 -0.56 -0.71
CA TYR A 24 -8.05 0.49 -0.39
C TYR A 24 -8.00 0.78 1.10
N THR A 25 -7.82 2.05 1.44
CA THR A 25 -7.77 2.52 2.83
C THR A 25 -8.97 3.40 3.12
N LYS A 26 -9.20 3.69 4.40
CA LYS A 26 -10.18 4.71 4.77
C LYS A 26 -9.72 6.08 4.22
N PRO A 27 -10.64 6.92 3.72
CA PRO A 27 -10.28 8.23 3.23
C PRO A 27 -9.47 9.03 4.26
N ARG A 28 -8.41 9.72 3.82
CA ARG A 28 -7.50 10.53 4.67
C ARG A 28 -6.58 9.72 5.59
N HIS A 29 -6.58 8.40 5.52
CA HIS A 29 -5.68 7.53 6.30
C HIS A 29 -4.48 7.04 5.46
N GLU A 30 -4.44 7.33 4.17
CA GLU A 30 -3.47 6.80 3.20
C GLU A 30 -2.03 7.06 3.65
N LEU A 31 -1.73 8.30 4.07
CA LEU A 31 -0.40 8.70 4.57
C LEU A 31 -0.02 7.95 5.85
N LYS A 32 -0.96 7.84 6.79
CA LYS A 32 -0.72 7.16 8.07
C LYS A 32 -0.49 5.66 7.87
N VAL A 33 -1.25 5.03 6.98
CA VAL A 33 -1.10 3.61 6.64
C VAL A 33 0.22 3.37 5.91
N ASN A 34 0.60 4.25 4.98
CA ASN A 34 1.91 4.20 4.33
C ASN A 34 3.05 4.20 5.35
N ASP A 35 3.02 5.13 6.31
CA ASP A 35 4.07 5.24 7.32
C ASP A 35 4.12 4.01 8.23
N ARG A 36 2.97 3.46 8.60
CA ARG A 36 2.87 2.22 9.40
C ARG A 36 3.39 1.00 8.65
N LEU A 37 2.99 0.82 7.39
CA LEU A 37 3.47 -0.30 6.56
C LEU A 37 4.99 -0.21 6.35
N ASN A 38 5.50 0.99 6.07
CA ASN A 38 6.94 1.20 5.97
C ASN A 38 7.66 0.89 7.30
N SER A 39 7.05 1.21 8.44
CA SER A 39 7.58 0.87 9.77
C SER A 39 7.56 -0.63 10.06
N MET A 40 6.63 -1.38 9.46
CA MET A 40 6.58 -2.85 9.50
C MET A 40 7.56 -3.52 8.53
N GLY A 41 8.36 -2.75 7.78
CA GLY A 41 9.27 -3.26 6.76
C GLY A 41 8.59 -3.62 5.43
N ILE A 42 7.29 -3.30 5.28
CA ILE A 42 6.55 -3.48 4.03
C ILE A 42 6.76 -2.25 3.16
N LYS A 43 7.34 -2.45 1.97
CA LYS A 43 7.55 -1.36 1.01
C LYS A 43 6.21 -0.86 0.50
N SER A 44 5.85 0.37 0.85
CA SER A 44 4.61 1.02 0.42
C SER A 44 4.85 2.36 -0.26
N TYR A 45 3.92 2.75 -1.11
CA TYR A 45 3.98 4.00 -1.85
C TYR A 45 2.59 4.64 -1.94
N CYS A 46 2.46 5.84 -1.37
CA CYS A 46 1.31 6.71 -1.53
C CYS A 46 1.66 7.84 -2.51
N PRO A 47 0.99 7.96 -3.67
CA PRO A 47 1.19 9.12 -4.53
C PRO A 47 0.61 10.36 -3.84
N THR A 48 1.45 11.39 -3.66
CA THR A 48 1.08 12.62 -2.93
C THR A 48 1.34 13.87 -3.76
N VAL A 49 0.52 14.90 -3.55
CA VAL A 49 0.66 16.23 -4.14
C VAL A 49 0.70 17.29 -3.04
N VAL A 50 1.39 18.40 -3.31
CA VAL A 50 1.40 19.55 -2.40
C VAL A 50 0.29 20.49 -2.82
N LYS A 51 -0.65 20.77 -1.90
CA LYS A 51 -1.70 21.78 -2.07
C LYS A 51 -1.44 22.96 -1.14
N VAL A 52 -1.72 24.17 -1.60
CA VAL A 52 -1.72 25.37 -0.75
C VAL A 52 -3.12 25.53 -0.17
N SER A 53 -3.26 25.33 1.14
CA SER A 53 -4.49 25.62 1.87
C SER A 53 -4.39 27.03 2.43
N GLN A 54 -5.38 27.87 2.13
CA GLN A 54 -5.52 29.20 2.72
C GLN A 54 -6.51 29.10 3.88
N TRP A 55 -6.04 29.47 5.05
CA TRP A 55 -6.83 29.74 6.25
C TRP A 55 -7.01 31.25 6.37
N SER A 56 -8.02 31.67 7.12
CA SER A 56 -8.42 33.09 7.26
C SER A 56 -7.23 34.01 7.56
N ASP A 57 -6.25 33.51 8.33
CA ASP A 57 -5.03 34.23 8.72
C ASP A 57 -3.77 33.80 7.93
N ARG A 58 -3.71 32.61 7.32
CA ARG A 58 -2.43 32.02 6.83
C ARG A 58 -2.56 31.16 5.59
N LYS A 59 -1.51 31.12 4.76
CA LYS A 59 -1.34 30.12 3.69
C LYS A 59 -0.37 29.03 4.14
N LYS A 60 -0.78 27.76 4.06
CA LYS A 60 0.04 26.59 4.43
C LYS A 60 0.12 25.60 3.28
N LYS A 61 1.32 25.11 2.98
CA LYS A 61 1.54 23.99 2.06
C LYS A 61 1.25 22.68 2.81
N ILE A 62 0.34 21.87 2.30
CA ILE A 62 -0.08 20.59 2.90
C ILE A 62 0.12 19.48 1.87
N LYS A 63 0.76 18.39 2.28
CA LYS A 63 0.83 17.15 1.48
C LYS A 63 -0.51 16.43 1.58
N THR A 64 -1.11 16.14 0.44
CA THR A 64 -2.40 15.45 0.34
C THR A 64 -2.24 14.27 -0.62
N PRO A 65 -2.93 13.14 -0.42
CA PRO A 65 -2.96 12.06 -1.40
C PRO A 65 -3.41 12.58 -2.78
N ALA A 66 -2.70 12.17 -3.83
CA ALA A 66 -3.03 12.46 -5.22
C ALA A 66 -4.22 11.58 -5.67
N LEU A 67 -4.25 10.34 -5.18
CA LEU A 67 -5.32 9.39 -5.38
C LEU A 67 -6.00 9.13 -4.03
N PRO A 68 -7.32 9.39 -3.89
CA PRO A 68 -8.01 9.17 -2.64
C PRO A 68 -8.14 7.67 -2.36
N SER A 69 -7.96 7.29 -1.10
CA SER A 69 -8.15 5.93 -0.57
C SER A 69 -7.26 4.85 -1.21
N ILE A 70 -6.28 5.20 -2.03
CA ILE A 70 -5.41 4.25 -2.75
C ILE A 70 -4.01 4.26 -2.17
N LEU A 71 -3.46 3.07 -1.90
CA LEU A 71 -2.08 2.88 -1.50
C LEU A 71 -1.48 1.67 -2.22
N PHE A 72 -0.24 1.80 -2.68
CA PHE A 72 0.49 0.72 -3.34
C PHE A 72 1.40 0.02 -2.33
N VAL A 73 1.45 -1.31 -2.40
CA VAL A 73 2.32 -2.13 -1.55
C VAL A 73 3.09 -3.13 -2.41
N ASN A 74 4.36 -3.31 -2.11
CA ASN A 74 5.21 -4.30 -2.76
C ASN A 74 5.54 -5.40 -1.75
N ILE A 75 4.94 -6.57 -1.94
CA ILE A 75 5.03 -7.70 -1.01
C ILE A 75 5.04 -9.03 -1.76
N GLN A 76 5.46 -10.08 -1.06
CA GLN A 76 5.30 -11.44 -1.55
C GLN A 76 3.86 -11.92 -1.39
N GLU A 77 3.38 -12.73 -2.33
CA GLU A 77 2.01 -13.28 -2.30
C GLU A 77 1.73 -14.04 -0.99
N ALA A 78 2.71 -14.80 -0.49
CA ALA A 78 2.61 -15.52 0.77
C ALA A 78 2.38 -14.60 1.99
N ASN A 79 2.83 -13.35 1.90
CA ASN A 79 2.78 -12.35 2.98
C ASN A 79 1.63 -11.36 2.81
N ARG A 80 0.66 -11.65 1.94
CA ARG A 80 -0.49 -10.78 1.65
C ARG A 80 -1.28 -10.38 2.89
N ASN A 81 -1.41 -11.30 3.85
CA ASN A 81 -2.20 -11.06 5.05
C ASN A 81 -1.57 -10.03 6.00
N LEU A 82 -0.23 -9.90 6.01
CA LEU A 82 0.50 -8.97 6.89
C LEU A 82 0.11 -7.51 6.69
N VAL A 83 -0.39 -7.16 5.49
CA VAL A 83 -0.83 -5.79 5.17
C VAL A 83 -2.08 -5.41 5.97
N PHE A 84 -2.91 -6.38 6.35
CA PHE A 84 -4.14 -6.15 7.11
C PHE A 84 -3.93 -6.13 8.63
N ASP A 85 -2.77 -6.60 9.11
CA ASP A 85 -2.40 -6.56 10.53
C ASP A 85 -1.94 -5.16 10.99
N CYS A 86 -1.92 -4.20 10.07
CA CYS A 86 -1.62 -2.79 10.35
C CYS A 86 -2.69 -2.17 11.28
N PRO A 87 -2.32 -1.69 12.49
CA PRO A 87 -3.24 -1.10 13.47
C PRO A 87 -3.74 0.30 13.05
#